data_AF-A0A7V5H531-F1
#
_entry.id   AF-A0A7V5H531-F1
#
_cell.length_a   1.000
_cell.length_b   1.000
_cell.length_c   1.000
_cell.angle_alpha   90.00
_cell.angle_beta   90.00
_cell.angle_gamma   90.00
#
_symmetry.space_group_name_H-M   'P 1'
#
loop_
_entity.id
_entity.type
_entity.pdbx_description
1 polymer ?
#
loop_
_entity_poly.entity_id
_entity_poly.type
_entity_poly.pdbx_seq_one_letter_code
_entity_poly.pdbx_strand_id
1 'polypeptide(L)' 'WVARALFAAGMCYEKLKQTEQARKVYKELVEKFPTERITNKAKERLAGL' A
#
# COMPACT_ATOMS: atom_id res chain seq x y z
N TRP A 1 2.23 -11.18 8.48
CA TRP A 1 1.89 -11.61 7.10
C TRP A 1 0.91 -10.65 6.39
N VAL A 2 0.01 -9.98 7.11
CA VAL A 2 -1.05 -9.13 6.53
C VAL A 2 -0.50 -7.89 5.81
N ALA A 3 0.54 -7.24 6.34
CA ALA A 3 1.13 -6.05 5.71
C ALA A 3 1.67 -6.33 4.30
N ARG A 4 2.36 -7.47 4.13
CA ARG A 4 2.90 -7.87 2.82
C ARG A 4 1.80 -8.17 1.80
N ALA A 5 0.67 -8.72 2.25
CA ALA A 5 -0.49 -8.99 1.41
C ALA A 5 -1.20 -7.70 0.97
N LEU A 6 -1.42 -6.75 1.90
CA LEU A 6 -1.97 -5.43 1.59
C LEU A 6 -1.07 -4.66 0.61
N PHE A 7 0.25 -4.71 0.79
CA PHE A 7 1.19 -4.10 -0.16
C PHE A 7 1.10 -4.73 -1.55
N ALA A 8 1.03 -6.06 -1.64
CA ALA A 8 0.84 -6.76 -2.91
C ALA A 8 -0.51 -6.43 -3.58
N ALA A 9 -1.57 -6.28 -2.79
CA ALA A 9 -2.87 -5.83 -3.27
C ALA A 9 -2.79 -4.40 -3.84
N GLY A 10 -2.14 -3.47 -3.14
CA GLY A 10 -1.87 -2.11 -3.62
C GLY A 10 -1.15 -2.10 -4.97
N MET A 11 -0.13 -2.95 -5.15
CA MET A 11 0.57 -3.09 -6.43
C MET A 11 -0.32 -3.66 -7.55
N CYS A 12 -1.24 -4.58 -7.23
CA CYS A 12 -2.24 -5.04 -8.20
C CYS A 12 -3.18 -3.91 -8.63
N TYR A 13 -3.66 -3.10 -7.69
CA TYR A 13 -4.51 -1.96 -7.99
C TYR A 13 -3.79 -0.91 -8.87
N GLU A 14 -2.50 -0.66 -8.65
CA GLU A 14 -1.69 0.18 -9.55
C GLU A 14 -1.66 -0.37 -10.98
N LYS A 15 -1.47 -1.69 -11.14
CA LYS A 15 -1.49 -2.35 -12.45
C LYS A 15 -2.86 -2.28 -13.13
N LEU A 16 -3.92 -2.27 -12.34
CA LEU A 16 -5.31 -2.14 -12.82
C LEU A 16 -5.70 -0.67 -13.10
N LYS A 17 -4.78 0.30 -13.02
CA LYS A 17 -5.05 1.76 -13.07
C LYS A 17 -6.05 2.25 -12.02
N GLN A 18 -6.24 1.47 -10.96
CA GLN A 18 -7.12 1.78 -9.84
C GLN A 18 -6.34 2.51 -8.74
N THR A 19 -5.81 3.69 -9.08
CA THR A 19 -4.96 4.51 -8.20
C THR A 19 -5.66 4.86 -6.88
N GLU A 20 -6.98 5.08 -6.93
CA GLU A 20 -7.78 5.44 -5.75
C GLU A 20 -7.90 4.30 -4.74
N GLN A 21 -8.12 3.07 -5.23
CA GLN A 21 -8.13 1.87 -4.40
C GLN A 21 -6.72 1.53 -3.88
N ALA A 22 -5.68 1.70 -4.71
CA ALA A 22 -4.29 1.53 -4.29
C ALA A 22 -3.96 2.46 -3.11
N ARG A 23 -4.32 3.75 -3.19
CA ARG A 23 -4.14 4.71 -2.09
C ARG A 23 -4.88 4.30 -0.83
N LYS A 24 -6.13 3.82 -0.93
CA LYS A 24 -6.89 3.32 0.22
C LYS A 24 -6.20 2.16 0.90
N VAL A 25 -5.77 1.16 0.12
CA VAL A 25 -5.09 -0.04 0.64
C VAL A 25 -3.75 0.32 1.28
N TYR A 26 -2.97 1.20 0.67
CA TYR A 26 -1.71 1.66 1.25
C TYR A 26 -1.94 2.53 2.50
N LYS A 27 -3.00 3.34 2.57
CA LYS A 27 -3.37 4.07 3.81
C LYS A 27 -3.71 3.10 4.93
N GLU A 28 -4.56 2.13 4.65
CA GLU A 28 -5.00 1.15 5.66
C GLU A 28 -3.84 0.28 6.15
N LEU A 29 -2.90 -0.05 5.26
CA LEU A 29 -1.62 -0.66 5.61
C LEU A 29 -0.81 0.21 6.58
N VAL A 30 -0.71 1.51 6.29
CA VAL A 30 0.06 2.45 7.12
C VAL A 30 -0.57 2.65 8.49
N GLU A 31 -1.90 2.71 8.57
CA GLU A 31 -2.63 2.82 9.83
C GLU A 31 -2.55 1.53 10.66
N LYS A 32 -2.70 0.35 10.04
CA LYS A 32 -2.66 -0.92 10.76
C LYS A 32 -1.25 -1.39 11.10
N PHE A 33 -0.25 -1.04 10.28
CA PHE A 33 1.12 -1.54 10.42
C PHE A 33 2.16 -0.41 10.34
N PRO A 34 2.10 0.65 11.17
CA PRO A 34 2.96 1.83 11.04
C PRO A 34 4.47 1.54 11.19
N THR A 35 4.82 0.45 11.89
CA THR A 35 6.21 0.13 12.30
C THR A 35 6.92 -0.86 11.38
N GLU A 36 6.22 -1.49 10.42
CA GLU A 36 6.85 -2.46 9.52
C GLU A 36 7.63 -1.79 8.38
N ARG A 37 8.75 -2.39 7.98
CA ARG A 37 9.55 -1.92 6.83
C ARG A 37 8.76 -1.85 5.52
N ILE A 38 7.75 -2.71 5.38
CA ILE A 38 6.84 -2.73 4.22
C ILE A 38 6.00 -1.45 4.12
N THR A 39 5.65 -0.87 5.26
CA THR A 39 4.85 0.34 5.35
C THR A 39 5.61 1.56 4.85
N ASN A 40 6.92 1.60 5.07
CA ASN A 40 7.76 2.65 4.52
C ASN A 40 7.78 2.59 2.98
N LYS A 41 7.95 1.38 2.42
CA LYS A 41 7.86 1.16 0.96
C LYS A 41 6.50 1.52 0.38
N ALA A 42 5.42 1.23 1.12
CA ALA A 42 4.07 1.59 0.73
C ALA A 42 3.85 3.11 0.72
N LYS A 43 4.36 3.82 1.74
CA LYS A 43 4.33 5.29 1.79
C LYS A 43 5.06 5.92 0.61
N GLU A 44 6.25 5.40 0.28
CA GLU A 44 7.02 5.87 -0.88
C GLU A 44 6.22 5.70 -2.18
N ARG A 45 5.56 4.55 -2.36
CA ARG A 45 4.68 4.31 -3.52
C ARG A 45 3.45 5.21 -3.52
N LEU A 46 2.81 5.40 -2.37
CA LEU A 46 1.64 6.28 -2.20
C LEU A 46 1.97 7.74 -2.54
N ALA A 47 3.20 8.19 -2.24
CA ALA A 47 3.68 9.52 -2.57
C ALA A 47 4.07 9.69 -4.06
N GLY A 48 4.43 8.61 -4.74
CA GLY A 48 4.78 8.61 -6.17
C GLY A 48 3.61 8.40 -7.14
N LEU A 49 2.43 8.05 -6.62
CA LEU A 49 1.15 7.90 -7.34
C LEU A 49 0.33 9.20 -7.33
#